data_AF-A0A842VSL9-F1
#
_entry.id   AF-A0A842VSL9-F1
#
_cell.length_a   1.000
_cell.length_b   1.000
_cell.length_c   1.000
_cell.angle_alpha   90.00
_cell.angle_beta   90.00
_cell.angle_gamma   90.00
#
_symmetry.space_group_name_H-M   'P 1'
#
loop_
_entity.id
_entity.type
_entity.pdbx_description
1 polymer ?
#
loop_
_entity_poly.entity_id
_entity_poly.type
_entity_poly.pdbx_seq_one_letter_code
_entity_poly.pdbx_strand_id
1 'polypeptide(L)'
;MEKEQLLPSNLKETIKKSDNYLFIFIPGEEQAKINILPIGSLNIKKILIKLEKFSPDLVKGISEVLIELGLNDNLIHTTGLCFSKNRECYYETYVDLGKSDVNEFKEENIKENFLEVNRVIDLCIINITKDSCS
;
A
#
# COMPACT_ATOMS: atom_id res chain seq x y z
N MET A 1 32.39 -1.86 27.64
CA MET A 1 30.97 -1.51 27.40
C MET A 1 30.73 -1.56 25.91
N GLU A 2 30.17 -2.65 25.41
CA GLU A 2 29.60 -2.65 24.06
C GLU A 2 28.46 -1.62 24.05
N LYS A 3 28.52 -0.65 23.13
CA LYS A 3 27.37 0.20 22.85
C LYS A 3 26.28 -0.71 22.30
N GLU A 4 25.19 -0.90 23.06
CA GLU A 4 23.98 -1.54 22.54
C GLU A 4 23.61 -0.87 21.22
N GLN A 5 23.74 -1.62 20.13
CA GLN A 5 23.27 -1.16 18.85
C GLN A 5 21.75 -1.27 18.85
N LEU A 6 21.07 -0.14 19.08
CA LEU A 6 19.61 -0.01 19.04
C LEU A 6 18.97 -0.43 17.70
N LEU A 7 19.75 -0.53 16.62
CA LEU A 7 19.27 -0.91 15.29
C LEU A 7 20.20 -1.96 14.67
N PRO A 8 19.64 -3.02 14.03
CA PRO A 8 20.40 -3.97 13.22
C PRO A 8 21.28 -3.28 12.17
N SER A 9 22.51 -3.77 11.97
CA SER A 9 23.50 -3.18 11.06
C SER A 9 23.00 -3.08 9.62
N ASN A 10 22.31 -4.11 9.14
CA ASN A 10 21.70 -4.13 7.81
C ASN A 10 20.64 -3.03 7.63
N LEU A 11 19.80 -2.80 8.64
CA LEU A 11 18.80 -1.72 8.60
C LEU A 11 19.46 -0.34 8.55
N LYS A 12 20.53 -0.12 9.33
CA LYS A 12 21.28 1.15 9.28
C LYS A 12 21.86 1.43 7.90
N GLU A 13 22.38 0.41 7.22
CA GLU A 13 22.89 0.57 5.86
C GLU A 13 21.79 0.88 4.87
N THR A 14 20.66 0.16 4.93
CA THR A 14 19.51 0.42 4.05
C THR A 14 18.98 1.84 4.22
N ILE A 15 18.88 2.32 5.47
CA ILE A 15 18.53 3.71 5.78
C ILE A 15 19.56 4.67 5.16
N LYS A 16 20.85 4.49 5.43
CA LYS A 16 21.89 5.39 4.90
C LYS A 16 21.98 5.46 3.37
N LYS A 17 21.62 4.39 2.67
CA LYS A 17 21.72 4.28 1.20
C LYS A 17 20.46 4.77 0.47
N SER A 18 19.36 5.00 1.17
CA SER A 18 18.10 5.36 0.54
C SER A 18 17.92 6.88 0.49
N ASP A 19 17.71 7.41 -0.72
CA ASP A 19 17.52 8.84 -0.95
C ASP A 19 16.08 9.30 -0.63
N ASN A 20 15.13 8.36 -0.52
CA ASN A 20 13.71 8.63 -0.38
C ASN A 20 13.05 7.69 0.64
N TYR A 21 12.04 8.19 1.35
CA TYR A 21 11.31 7.43 2.36
C TYR A 21 9.81 7.59 2.17
N LEU A 22 9.10 6.46 2.19
CA LEU A 22 7.65 6.43 2.28
C LEU A 22 7.24 6.39 3.75
N PHE A 23 6.40 7.36 4.14
CA PHE A 23 5.75 7.39 5.43
C PHE A 23 4.30 6.96 5.26
N ILE A 24 3.92 5.85 5.90
CA ILE A 24 2.53 5.36 5.90
C ILE A 24 1.95 5.59 7.29
N PHE A 25 0.99 6.52 7.36
CA PHE A 25 0.23 6.78 8.57
C PHE A 25 -0.98 5.86 8.63
N ILE A 26 -1.03 5.00 9.64
CA ILE A 26 -2.10 4.03 9.87
C ILE A 26 -2.81 4.46 11.15
N PRO A 27 -3.98 5.13 11.03
CA PRO A 27 -4.75 5.53 12.19
C PRO A 27 -5.37 4.31 12.88
N GLY A 28 -5.35 4.32 14.21
CA GLY A 28 -6.17 3.45 15.05
C GLY A 28 -6.97 4.30 16.03
N GLU A 29 -7.92 3.69 16.74
CA GLU A 29 -8.83 4.43 17.62
C GLU A 29 -8.12 5.06 18.82
N GLU A 30 -7.13 4.38 19.40
CA GLU A 30 -6.39 4.84 20.59
C GLU A 30 -4.89 5.07 20.31
N GLN A 31 -4.39 4.56 19.20
CA GLN A 31 -2.99 4.68 18.81
C GLN A 31 -2.86 4.79 17.30
N ALA A 32 -1.85 5.52 16.83
CA ALA A 32 -1.48 5.55 15.42
C ALA A 32 -0.16 4.80 15.22
N LYS A 33 -0.05 4.12 14.08
CA LYS A 33 1.20 3.50 13.63
C LYS A 33 1.75 4.29 12.45
N ILE A 34 3.05 4.58 12.49
CA ILE A 34 3.77 5.15 11.35
C ILE A 34 4.77 4.10 10.88
N ASN A 35 4.60 3.63 9.64
CA ASN A 35 5.63 2.85 8.99
C ASN A 35 6.54 3.80 8.21
N ILE A 36 7.85 3.61 8.36
CA ILE A 36 8.89 4.35 7.63
C ILE A 36 9.61 3.33 6.75
N LEU A 37 9.47 3.47 5.44
CA LEU A 37 9.95 2.49 4.47
C LEU A 37 10.94 3.17 3.51
N PRO A 38 12.22 2.74 3.48
CA PRO A 38 13.17 3.19 2.47
C PRO A 38 12.67 2.78 1.07
N ILE A 39 12.68 3.71 0.11
CA ILE A 39 12.18 3.49 -1.25
C ILE A 39 13.23 3.92 -2.28
N GLY A 40 13.24 3.23 -3.42
CA GLY A 40 14.21 3.48 -4.50
C GLY A 40 13.70 4.48 -5.55
N SER A 41 12.39 4.74 -5.58
CA SER A 41 11.73 5.57 -6.59
C SER A 41 10.58 6.36 -5.96
N LEU A 42 10.28 7.52 -6.55
CA LEU A 42 9.10 8.34 -6.22
C LEU A 42 7.85 7.96 -7.01
N ASN A 43 7.97 7.03 -7.97
CA ASN A 43 6.84 6.54 -8.77
C ASN A 43 6.04 5.49 -7.99
N ILE A 44 5.42 5.92 -6.91
CA ILE A 44 4.62 5.05 -6.04
C ILE A 44 3.15 5.39 -6.20
N LYS A 45 2.35 4.35 -6.42
CA LYS A 45 0.90 4.44 -6.45
C LYS A 45 0.33 3.84 -5.18
N LYS A 46 -0.58 4.57 -4.56
CA LYS A 46 -1.48 4.06 -3.52
C LYS A 46 -2.79 3.67 -4.19
N ILE A 47 -3.17 2.41 -4.08
CA ILE A 47 -4.49 1.93 -4.48
C ILE A 47 -5.32 1.84 -3.20
N LEU A 48 -6.34 2.68 -3.11
CA LEU A 48 -7.27 2.77 -1.99
C LEU A 48 -8.59 2.11 -2.40
N ILE A 49 -8.89 0.97 -1.79
CA ILE A 49 -10.04 0.14 -2.10
C ILE A 49 -11.06 0.30 -0.97
N LYS A 50 -12.24 0.85 -1.27
CA LYS A 50 -13.34 0.93 -0.30
C LYS A 50 -14.09 -0.39 -0.27
N LEU A 51 -14.32 -0.90 0.93
CA LEU A 51 -14.90 -2.22 1.16
C LEU A 51 -16.19 -2.09 1.97
N GLU A 52 -17.13 -3.00 1.76
CA GLU A 52 -18.32 -3.11 2.60
C GLU A 52 -17.95 -3.57 4.03
N LYS A 53 -17.06 -4.56 4.11
CA LYS A 53 -16.50 -5.13 5.35
C LYS A 53 -15.37 -6.09 4.99
N PHE A 54 -14.45 -6.36 5.91
CA PHE A 54 -13.44 -7.41 5.70
C PHE A 54 -14.01 -8.82 5.75
N SER A 55 -13.40 -9.72 4.98
CA SER A 55 -13.49 -11.18 5.14
C SER A 55 -12.26 -11.85 4.52
N PRO A 56 -11.92 -13.08 4.94
CA PRO A 56 -10.82 -13.83 4.35
C PRO A 56 -10.89 -13.93 2.82
N ASP A 57 -12.08 -14.22 2.28
CA ASP A 57 -12.29 -14.36 0.83
C ASP A 57 -12.04 -13.05 0.07
N LEU A 58 -12.36 -11.90 0.69
CA LEU A 58 -12.16 -10.59 0.09
C LEU A 58 -10.67 -10.25 0.01
N VAL A 59 -9.93 -10.49 1.09
CA VAL A 59 -8.47 -10.29 1.12
C VAL A 59 -7.79 -11.21 0.11
N LYS A 60 -8.27 -12.45 -0.02
CA LYS A 60 -7.78 -13.39 -1.03
C LYS A 60 -8.04 -12.88 -2.45
N GLY A 61 -9.26 -12.44 -2.76
CA GLY A 61 -9.59 -11.90 -4.09
C GLY A 61 -8.77 -10.65 -4.44
N ILE A 62 -8.57 -9.74 -3.48
CA ILE A 62 -7.68 -8.57 -3.66
C ILE A 62 -6.25 -9.02 -3.96
N SER A 63 -5.75 -10.05 -3.24
CA SER A 63 -4.40 -10.59 -3.47
C SER A 63 -4.27 -11.25 -4.84
N GLU A 64 -5.28 -11.96 -5.30
CA GLU A 64 -5.31 -12.60 -6.63
C GLU A 64 -5.24 -11.55 -7.73
N VAL A 65 -6.04 -10.47 -7.64
CA VAL A 65 -5.98 -9.35 -8.58
C VAL A 65 -4.59 -8.69 -8.61
N LEU A 66 -3.94 -8.50 -7.46
CA LEU A 66 -2.56 -7.97 -7.41
C LEU A 66 -1.54 -8.88 -8.12
N ILE A 67 -1.72 -10.19 -8.06
CA ILE A 67 -0.86 -11.16 -8.72
C ILE A 67 -1.13 -11.16 -10.23
N GLU A 68 -2.39 -11.20 -10.64
CA GLU A 68 -2.81 -11.22 -12.06
C GLU A 68 -2.36 -9.95 -12.80
N LEU A 69 -2.39 -8.80 -12.13
CA LEU A 69 -1.90 -7.53 -12.66
C LEU A 69 -0.36 -7.39 -12.60
N GLY A 70 0.36 -8.38 -12.08
CA GLY A 70 1.83 -8.34 -11.93
C GLY A 70 2.32 -7.28 -10.94
N LEU A 71 1.47 -6.83 -10.02
CA LEU A 71 1.80 -5.79 -9.05
C LEU A 71 2.45 -6.34 -7.77
N ASN A 72 2.34 -7.65 -7.53
CA ASN A 72 2.83 -8.29 -6.31
C ASN A 72 4.34 -8.12 -6.08
N ASP A 73 5.16 -8.18 -7.14
CA ASP A 73 6.62 -8.02 -7.03
C ASP A 73 7.03 -6.57 -6.71
N ASN A 74 6.12 -5.62 -6.98
CA ASN A 74 6.30 -4.20 -6.72
C ASN A 74 5.63 -3.75 -5.42
N LEU A 75 5.06 -4.68 -4.66
CA LEU A 75 4.30 -4.41 -3.46
C LEU A 75 5.23 -3.91 -2.34
N ILE A 76 4.97 -2.70 -1.86
CA ILE A 76 5.73 -2.09 -0.75
C ILE A 76 5.05 -2.42 0.59
N HIS A 77 3.73 -2.21 0.65
CA HIS A 77 2.98 -2.35 1.87
C HIS A 77 1.49 -2.53 1.59
N THR A 78 0.82 -3.27 2.46
CA THR A 78 -0.64 -3.35 2.50
C THR A 78 -1.14 -3.09 3.91
N THR A 79 -2.29 -2.44 4.02
CA THR A 79 -2.96 -2.23 5.31
C THR A 79 -4.46 -2.26 5.16
N GLY A 80 -5.14 -2.88 6.12
CA GLY A 80 -6.59 -2.85 6.24
C GLY A 80 -6.99 -1.92 7.38
N LEU A 81 -7.93 -1.03 7.11
CA LEU A 81 -8.45 -0.05 8.06
C LEU A 81 -9.97 -0.19 8.11
N CYS A 82 -10.54 -0.20 9.32
CA CYS A 82 -11.97 -0.01 9.50
C CYS A 82 -12.20 1.03 10.57
N PHE A 83 -13.10 1.95 10.30
CA PHE A 83 -13.41 3.06 11.18
C PHE A 83 -14.79 2.85 11.81
N SER A 84 -14.84 2.66 13.13
CA SER A 84 -16.10 2.35 13.82
C SER A 84 -17.15 3.48 13.73
N LYS A 85 -16.71 4.74 13.58
CA LYS A 85 -17.59 5.92 13.57
C LYS A 85 -18.49 6.01 12.34
N ASN A 86 -17.98 5.67 11.16
CA ASN A 86 -18.68 5.72 9.87
C ASN A 86 -18.90 4.32 9.26
N ARG A 87 -18.41 3.25 9.92
CA ARG A 87 -18.45 1.86 9.43
C ARG A 87 -17.80 1.69 8.05
N GLU A 88 -16.85 2.57 7.72
CA GLU A 88 -16.13 2.49 6.46
C GLU A 88 -14.89 1.62 6.64
N CYS A 89 -14.70 0.68 5.72
CA CYS A 89 -13.52 -0.16 5.67
C CYS A 89 -12.75 0.12 4.37
N TYR A 90 -11.43 0.18 4.49
CA TYR A 90 -10.52 0.45 3.39
C TYR A 90 -9.39 -0.57 3.40
N TYR A 91 -9.02 -1.02 2.21
CA TYR A 91 -7.76 -1.72 1.98
C TYR A 91 -6.84 -0.80 1.18
N GLU A 92 -5.67 -0.50 1.73
CA GLU A 92 -4.66 0.28 1.05
C GLU A 92 -3.52 -0.63 0.62
N THR A 93 -3.06 -0.44 -0.61
CA THR A 93 -1.84 -1.06 -1.11
C THR A 93 -0.95 -0.03 -1.77
N TYR A 94 0.35 -0.11 -1.52
CA TYR A 94 1.38 0.80 -2.02
C TYR A 94 2.28 0.01 -2.95
N VAL A 95 2.39 0.46 -4.21
CA VAL A 95 3.12 -0.24 -5.26
C VAL A 95 4.18 0.68 -5.86
N ASP A 96 5.41 0.18 -5.97
CA ASP A 96 6.55 0.88 -6.58
C ASP A 96 6.62 0.59 -8.09
N LEU A 97 6.10 1.50 -8.90
CA LEU A 97 6.14 1.38 -10.35
C LEU A 97 7.47 1.85 -10.96
N GLY A 98 8.46 2.21 -10.14
CA GLY A 98 9.81 2.53 -10.60
C GLY A 98 10.76 1.33 -10.63
N LYS A 99 10.40 0.21 -9.97
CA LYS A 99 11.27 -0.97 -9.86
C LYS A 99 11.16 -1.95 -11.04
N SER A 100 10.14 -1.83 -11.87
CA SER A 100 9.83 -2.82 -12.91
C SER A 100 9.45 -2.15 -14.23
N ASP A 101 9.71 -2.84 -15.33
CA ASP A 101 9.01 -2.66 -16.61
C ASP A 101 7.56 -3.16 -16.44
N VAL A 102 6.77 -2.51 -15.57
CA VAL A 102 5.32 -2.74 -15.50
C VAL A 102 4.76 -2.27 -16.83
N ASN A 103 4.67 -3.21 -17.78
CA ASN A 103 4.47 -2.90 -19.19
C ASN A 103 3.15 -2.22 -19.50
N GLU A 104 2.23 -2.07 -18.54
CA GLU A 104 1.06 -1.19 -18.66
C GLU A 104 0.35 -1.05 -17.30
N PHE A 105 0.78 -0.13 -16.45
CA PHE A 105 -0.07 0.32 -15.33
C PHE A 105 -1.22 1.18 -15.89
N LYS A 106 -2.28 0.51 -16.35
CA LYS A 106 -3.51 1.15 -16.83
C LYS A 106 -4.50 1.25 -15.68
N GLU A 107 -4.71 2.47 -15.19
CA GLU A 107 -5.56 2.73 -14.03
C GLU A 107 -6.99 2.23 -14.23
N GLU A 108 -7.50 2.27 -15.47
CA GLU A 108 -8.82 1.76 -15.84
C GLU A 108 -8.91 0.24 -15.66
N ASN A 109 -7.95 -0.51 -16.21
CA ASN A 109 -7.91 -1.96 -16.07
C ASN A 109 -7.82 -2.38 -14.60
N ILE A 110 -7.00 -1.68 -13.81
CA ILE A 110 -6.88 -1.94 -12.37
C ILE A 110 -8.22 -1.73 -11.67
N LYS A 111 -8.90 -0.61 -11.95
CA LYS A 111 -10.23 -0.34 -11.39
C LYS A 111 -11.23 -1.43 -11.74
N GLU A 112 -11.29 -1.83 -13.02
CA GLU A 112 -12.21 -2.88 -13.49
C GLU A 112 -11.99 -4.20 -12.74
N ASN A 113 -10.74 -4.70 -12.68
CA ASN A 113 -10.43 -5.98 -12.02
C ASN A 113 -10.76 -5.98 -10.53
N PHE A 114 -10.48 -4.88 -9.81
CA PHE A 114 -10.80 -4.81 -8.38
C PHE A 114 -12.30 -4.66 -8.11
N LEU A 115 -13.04 -3.96 -8.96
CA LEU A 115 -14.50 -3.80 -8.82
C LEU A 115 -15.25 -5.12 -9.05
N GLU A 116 -14.66 -6.09 -9.75
CA GLU A 116 -15.21 -7.45 -9.89
C GLU A 116 -15.10 -8.28 -8.59
N VAL A 117 -14.21 -7.89 -7.67
CA VAL A 117 -14.06 -8.57 -6.39
C VAL A 117 -15.28 -8.27 -5.52
N ASN A 118 -16.02 -9.31 -5.14
CA ASN A 118 -17.22 -9.18 -4.33
C ASN A 118 -16.96 -8.39 -3.04
N ARG A 119 -17.81 -7.39 -2.75
CA ARG A 119 -17.74 -6.45 -1.60
C ARG A 119 -16.69 -5.36 -1.69
N VAL A 120 -16.02 -5.21 -2.83
CA VAL A 120 -15.40 -3.94 -3.22
C VAL A 120 -16.51 -2.98 -3.64
N ILE A 121 -16.52 -1.78 -3.06
CA ILE A 121 -17.51 -0.73 -3.32
C ILE A 121 -16.97 0.28 -4.33
N ASP A 122 -15.71 0.68 -4.14
CA ASP A 122 -15.09 1.76 -4.91
C ASP A 122 -13.56 1.62 -4.85
N LEU A 123 -12.88 2.27 -5.79
CA LEU A 123 -11.45 2.26 -5.90
C LEU A 123 -10.91 3.62 -6.36
N CYS A 124 -9.92 4.12 -5.63
CA CYS A 124 -9.12 5.25 -6.07
C CYS A 124 -7.63 4.91 -6.15
N ILE A 125 -6.97 5.41 -7.20
CA ILE A 125 -5.52 5.30 -7.38
C ILE A 125 -4.92 6.70 -7.21
N ILE A 126 -4.00 6.82 -6.27
CA ILE A 126 -3.36 8.08 -5.89
C ILE A 126 -1.86 7.98 -6.22
N ASN A 127 -1.31 9.00 -6.86
CA ASN A 127 0.14 9.17 -6.88
C ASN A 127 0.56 9.83 -5.56
N ILE A 128 1.38 9.17 -4.74
CA ILE A 128 1.71 9.68 -3.41
C ILE A 128 2.45 11.03 -3.42
N THR A 129 2.99 11.44 -4.58
CA THR A 129 3.63 12.74 -4.77
C THR A 129 2.66 13.86 -5.19
N LYS A 130 1.40 13.51 -5.47
CA LYS A 130 0.34 14.45 -5.86
C LYS A 130 -0.97 14.05 -5.15
N ASP A 131 -1.36 14.81 -4.14
CA ASP A 131 -2.64 14.61 -3.47
C ASP A 131 -3.80 14.95 -4.41
N SER A 132 -4.56 13.93 -4.84
CA SER A 132 -6.01 14.05 -5.07
C SER A 132 -6.61 12.75 -5.62
N CYS A 133 -7.64 12.25 -4.95
CA CYS A 133 -8.84 11.70 -5.59
C CYS A 133 -9.86 12.85 -5.62
N SER A 134 -10.37 13.20 -6.80
CA SER A 134 -11.46 14.16 -6.97
C SER A 134 -12.81 13.49 -6.72
#